data_AF-A0A1E4RG82-F1
#
_entry.id   AF-A0A1E4RG82-F1
#
_cell.length_a   1.000
_cell.length_b   1.000
_cell.length_c   1.000
_cell.angle_alpha   90.00
_cell.angle_beta   90.00
_cell.angle_gamma   90.00
#
_symmetry.space_group_name_H-M   'P 1'
#
loop_
_entity.id
_entity.type
_entity.pdbx_description
1 polymer ?
#
loop_
_entity_poly.entity_id
_entity_poly.type
_entity_poly.pdbx_seq_one_letter_code
_entity_poly.pdbx_strand_id
1 'polypeptide(L)'
;MLTYIEDLSYFRIISAWFFLIWYIIIILVAYLGFIEILKKFNHAPNHHLSNLEPVTIIRPIKGIDPELTHCLESSFLQHYPSDKLQILFCIDDPRDASIPIIENLINKYPEIDSKILISKYFDPVTNKSIDHFGPNPKVNNLSKGFKYAHYDILWIMDSNVWASPNILKNSVKSLIENTNNGRHLPNGSNNRKVKLVHHVPLALTTDLNHKNWGSKLDEMFLLTSHSKFYVSLNNLSIAPCVNGKSNLYRRSDLDKAVASIPDNFSPFFHNKSVISDAHHYSSLGPGNSIKLFARYIGEDNMIGIALWEYLFGKTGLTGDCVIQPLSGVDNSINDYVTRRVRWLRVRKYMVLMATLIEPSTESIVCGIFGTYSLSTFFFNQWFNWRIFSIHMLIWVITDYIQYNNWINNIKSSNLPWVRKLPSKNWWSWLFIWIMREILALPIWIIAMIGHEIDWRGRPFRIKKDLTAEDI
;
A
#
# COMPACT_ATOMS: atom_id res chain seq x y z
N MET A 1 2.53 -45.83 -10.11
CA MET A 1 2.63 -44.35 -10.17
C MET A 1 3.99 -43.89 -10.73
N LEU A 2 5.10 -44.59 -10.44
CA LEU A 2 6.43 -44.29 -11.00
C LEU A 2 6.68 -44.85 -12.43
N THR A 3 5.87 -45.79 -12.91
CA THR A 3 6.11 -46.51 -14.18
C THR A 3 5.96 -45.69 -15.46
N TYR A 4 5.30 -44.53 -15.45
CA TYR A 4 5.16 -43.66 -16.63
C TYR A 4 6.20 -42.53 -16.70
N ILE A 5 6.97 -42.33 -15.62
CA ILE A 5 7.96 -41.25 -15.55
C ILE A 5 9.22 -41.63 -16.33
N GLU A 6 9.52 -42.93 -16.47
CA GLU A 6 10.70 -43.43 -17.17
C GLU A 6 10.70 -43.09 -18.68
N ASP A 7 9.52 -42.92 -19.29
CA ASP A 7 9.37 -42.55 -20.71
C ASP A 7 9.39 -41.02 -20.97
N LEU A 8 9.48 -40.20 -19.91
CA LEU A 8 9.49 -38.74 -20.03
C LEU A 8 10.91 -38.21 -20.25
N SER A 9 11.06 -37.19 -21.09
CA SER A 9 12.35 -36.51 -21.22
C SER A 9 12.75 -35.83 -19.90
N TYR A 10 14.05 -35.84 -19.59
CA TYR A 10 14.60 -35.18 -18.41
C TYR A 10 14.17 -33.71 -18.32
N PHE A 11 14.13 -33.00 -19.46
CA PHE A 11 13.65 -31.62 -19.51
C PHE A 11 12.20 -31.48 -19.00
N ARG A 12 11.30 -32.36 -19.44
CA ARG A 12 9.88 -32.35 -19.02
C ARG A 12 9.73 -32.68 -17.54
N ILE A 13 10.53 -33.61 -17.02
CA ILE A 13 10.53 -33.95 -15.58
C ILE A 13 11.02 -32.76 -14.74
N ILE A 14 12.16 -32.17 -15.11
CA ILE A 14 12.79 -31.06 -14.37
C ILE A 14 11.89 -29.82 -14.37
N SER A 15 11.37 -29.44 -15.54
CA SER A 15 10.46 -28.28 -15.65
C SER A 15 9.14 -28.53 -14.91
N ALA A 16 8.58 -29.75 -14.96
CA ALA A 16 7.38 -30.08 -14.19
C ALA A 16 7.61 -29.97 -12.68
N TRP A 17 8.76 -30.42 -12.16
CA TRP A 17 9.11 -30.25 -10.73
C TRP A 17 9.27 -28.79 -10.35
N PHE A 18 9.99 -28.01 -11.16
CA PHE A 18 10.18 -26.58 -10.93
C PHE A 18 8.84 -25.84 -10.81
N PHE A 19 7.94 -26.03 -11.79
CA PHE A 19 6.62 -25.40 -11.79
C PHE A 19 5.70 -25.94 -10.69
N LEU A 20 5.86 -27.20 -10.27
CA LEU A 20 5.07 -27.76 -9.17
C LEU A 20 5.44 -27.11 -7.84
N ILE A 21 6.75 -27.01 -7.56
CA ILE A 21 7.26 -26.37 -6.35
C ILE A 21 6.81 -24.91 -6.32
N TRP A 22 6.96 -24.20 -7.44
CA TRP A 22 6.51 -22.82 -7.55
C TRP A 22 5.01 -22.67 -7.32
N TYR A 23 4.20 -23.50 -7.98
CA TYR A 23 2.75 -23.53 -7.80
C TYR A 23 2.35 -23.74 -6.33
N ILE A 24 2.97 -24.70 -5.65
CA ILE A 24 2.73 -24.96 -4.22
C ILE A 24 3.09 -23.75 -3.37
N ILE A 25 4.22 -23.09 -3.63
CA ILE A 25 4.62 -21.87 -2.90
C ILE A 25 3.58 -20.77 -3.08
N ILE A 26 3.16 -20.48 -4.31
CA ILE A 26 2.17 -19.43 -4.58
C ILE A 26 0.82 -19.73 -3.93
N ILE A 27 0.35 -20.97 -4.05
CA ILE A 27 -0.87 -21.42 -3.37
C ILE A 27 -0.73 -21.23 -1.86
N LEU A 28 0.36 -21.68 -1.26
CA LEU A 28 0.59 -21.51 0.18
C LEU A 28 0.54 -20.04 0.60
N VAL A 29 1.26 -19.15 -0.09
CA VAL A 29 1.27 -17.71 0.21
C VAL A 29 -0.13 -17.09 0.04
N ALA A 30 -0.83 -17.41 -1.06
CA ALA A 30 -2.17 -16.89 -1.31
C ALA A 30 -3.16 -17.32 -0.21
N TYR A 31 -3.14 -18.60 0.18
CA TYR A 31 -4.06 -19.13 1.19
C TYR A 31 -3.69 -18.75 2.62
N LEU A 32 -2.40 -18.54 2.95
CA LEU A 32 -2.00 -17.94 4.22
C LEU A 32 -2.57 -16.52 4.37
N GLY A 33 -2.50 -15.72 3.32
CA GLY A 33 -3.11 -14.39 3.28
C GLY A 33 -4.62 -14.42 3.40
N PHE A 34 -5.28 -15.26 2.60
CA PHE A 34 -6.73 -15.46 2.64
C PHE A 34 -7.23 -15.88 4.04
N ILE A 35 -6.59 -16.88 4.66
CA ILE A 35 -6.94 -17.36 5.99
C ILE A 35 -6.74 -16.26 7.04
N GLU A 36 -5.66 -15.48 6.94
CA GLU A 36 -5.45 -14.36 7.86
C GLU A 36 -6.53 -13.30 7.71
N ILE A 37 -6.92 -12.94 6.47
CA ILE A 37 -8.01 -12.00 6.20
C ILE A 37 -9.30 -12.47 6.88
N LEU A 38 -9.68 -13.73 6.68
CA LEU A 38 -10.89 -14.32 7.29
C LEU A 38 -10.82 -14.46 8.81
N LYS A 39 -9.64 -14.43 9.43
CA LYS A 39 -9.50 -14.57 10.89
C LYS A 39 -9.37 -13.22 11.59
N LYS A 40 -8.70 -12.25 10.96
CA LYS A 40 -8.27 -11.00 11.60
C LYS A 40 -8.97 -9.75 11.10
N PHE A 41 -9.55 -9.80 9.90
CA PHE A 41 -10.14 -8.64 9.26
C PHE A 41 -11.67 -8.74 9.11
N ASN A 42 -12.32 -9.62 9.88
CA ASN A 42 -13.79 -9.70 9.88
C ASN A 42 -14.42 -8.48 10.55
N HIS A 43 -13.81 -7.99 11.64
CA HIS A 43 -14.24 -6.81 12.37
C HIS A 43 -13.02 -5.96 12.71
N ALA A 44 -13.18 -4.64 12.71
CA ALA A 44 -12.11 -3.76 13.18
C ALA A 44 -11.78 -4.09 14.66
N PRO A 45 -10.50 -4.32 14.99
CA PRO A 45 -10.12 -4.59 16.37
C PRO A 45 -10.57 -3.45 17.28
N ASN A 46 -11.08 -3.82 18.46
CA ASN A 46 -11.36 -2.86 19.52
C ASN A 46 -10.49 -3.21 20.72
N HIS A 47 -9.47 -2.40 20.95
CA HIS A 47 -8.55 -2.58 22.06
C HIS A 47 -8.70 -1.45 23.08
N HIS A 48 -8.54 -1.79 24.36
CA HIS A 48 -8.35 -0.81 25.42
C HIS A 48 -6.84 -0.68 25.69
N LEU A 49 -6.32 0.55 25.59
CA LEU A 49 -5.00 0.91 26.11
C LEU A 49 -5.21 1.86 27.26
N SER A 50 -4.50 1.61 28.36
CA SER A 50 -4.45 2.48 29.53
C SER A 50 -3.53 3.68 29.31
N ASN A 51 -2.44 3.52 28.54
CA ASN A 51 -1.51 4.60 28.24
C ASN A 51 -1.37 4.81 26.73
N LEU A 52 -1.91 5.93 26.25
CA LEU A 52 -1.81 6.36 24.86
C LEU A 52 -0.72 7.43 24.74
N GLU A 53 0.31 7.16 23.94
CA GLU A 53 1.32 8.15 23.55
C GLU A 53 0.69 9.17 22.59
N PRO A 54 1.02 10.47 22.66
CA PRO A 54 0.39 11.44 21.80
C PRO A 54 0.85 11.32 20.34
N VAL A 55 -0.02 11.68 19.38
CA VAL A 55 0.17 11.44 17.94
C VAL A 55 -0.15 12.70 17.13
N THR A 56 0.67 12.97 16.11
CA THR A 56 0.37 13.96 15.07
C THR A 56 -0.05 13.26 13.79
N ILE A 57 -1.27 13.49 13.31
CA ILE A 57 -1.73 13.09 11.98
C ILE A 57 -1.26 14.14 10.98
N ILE A 58 -0.62 13.73 9.89
CA ILE A 58 -0.18 14.62 8.82
C ILE A 58 -0.83 14.17 7.51
N ARG A 59 -1.62 15.04 6.90
CA ARG A 59 -2.27 14.80 5.61
C ARG A 59 -1.73 15.74 4.54
N PRO A 60 -1.01 15.24 3.51
CA PRO A 60 -0.67 16.03 2.34
C PRO A 60 -1.88 16.12 1.42
N ILE A 61 -2.27 17.34 1.06
CA ILE A 61 -3.47 17.62 0.25
C ILE A 61 -3.07 18.31 -1.05
N LYS A 62 -3.74 17.92 -2.14
CA LYS A 62 -3.67 18.59 -3.45
C LYS A 62 -4.99 18.37 -4.20
N GLY A 63 -5.79 19.41 -4.33
CA GLY A 63 -7.07 19.38 -5.01
C GLY A 63 -8.17 18.64 -4.24
N ILE A 64 -9.27 18.36 -4.94
CA ILE A 64 -10.45 17.71 -4.39
C ILE A 64 -10.51 16.25 -4.87
N ASP A 65 -10.44 15.33 -3.91
CA ASP A 65 -10.66 13.90 -4.11
C ASP A 65 -12.14 13.52 -3.89
N PRO A 66 -12.60 12.36 -4.38
CA PRO A 66 -13.92 11.83 -4.07
C PRO A 66 -14.12 11.68 -2.56
N GLU A 67 -15.27 12.14 -2.04
CA GLU A 67 -15.59 12.08 -0.60
C GLU A 67 -14.51 12.71 0.31
N LEU A 68 -13.76 13.70 -0.20
CA LEU A 68 -12.66 14.34 0.52
C LEU A 68 -13.06 14.78 1.94
N THR A 69 -14.20 15.46 2.08
CA THR A 69 -14.69 15.95 3.38
C THR A 69 -14.78 14.82 4.40
N HIS A 70 -15.41 13.70 4.04
CA HIS A 70 -15.56 12.59 4.97
C HIS A 70 -14.23 11.84 5.21
N CYS A 71 -13.34 11.78 4.21
CA CYS A 71 -12.00 11.23 4.39
C CYS A 71 -11.20 12.06 5.40
N LEU A 72 -11.18 13.39 5.25
CA LEU A 72 -10.48 14.29 6.18
C LEU A 72 -11.11 14.25 7.57
N GLU A 73 -12.45 14.30 7.65
CA GLU A 73 -13.23 14.23 8.89
C GLU A 73 -12.91 12.98 9.71
N SER A 74 -12.59 11.85 9.07
CA SER A 74 -12.20 10.62 9.78
C SER A 74 -10.98 10.77 10.69
N SER A 75 -10.16 11.81 10.48
CA SER A 75 -9.03 12.15 11.36
C SER A 75 -9.49 12.75 12.68
N PHE A 76 -10.57 13.54 12.66
CA PHE A 76 -11.17 14.15 13.86
C PHE A 76 -12.01 13.13 14.63
N LEU A 77 -12.63 12.18 13.93
CA LEU A 77 -13.49 11.15 14.52
C LEU A 77 -12.73 9.96 15.12
N GLN A 78 -11.41 10.06 15.31
CA GLN A 78 -10.65 9.03 15.99
C GLN A 78 -11.03 8.97 17.46
N HIS A 79 -11.22 7.77 18.01
CA HIS A 79 -11.40 7.53 19.44
C HIS A 79 -10.06 7.65 20.17
N TYR A 80 -9.55 8.88 20.21
CA TYR A 80 -8.28 9.27 20.80
C TYR A 80 -8.47 10.50 21.68
N PRO A 81 -7.76 10.65 22.82
CA PRO A 81 -7.84 11.85 23.64
C PRO A 81 -7.44 13.09 22.84
N SER A 82 -8.27 14.14 22.86
CA SER A 82 -8.05 15.37 22.08
C SER A 82 -6.80 16.13 22.52
N ASP A 83 -6.44 16.07 23.81
CA ASP A 83 -5.21 16.62 24.37
C ASP A 83 -3.94 15.90 23.90
N LYS A 84 -4.07 14.72 23.28
CA LYS A 84 -2.98 13.88 22.76
C LYS A 84 -3.00 13.74 21.25
N LEU A 85 -3.84 14.50 20.57
CA LEU A 85 -4.04 14.41 19.12
C LEU A 85 -3.78 15.78 18.47
N GLN A 86 -2.89 15.79 17.48
CA GLN A 86 -2.71 16.92 16.58
C GLN A 86 -3.02 16.51 15.14
N ILE A 87 -3.63 17.38 14.34
CA ILE A 87 -3.93 17.15 12.93
C ILE A 87 -3.38 18.28 12.06
N LEU A 88 -2.46 17.95 11.15
CA LEU A 88 -1.81 18.90 10.25
C LEU A 88 -2.22 18.62 8.80
N PHE A 89 -2.78 19.63 8.15
CA PHE A 89 -3.15 19.61 6.73
C PHE A 89 -2.11 20.38 5.93
N CYS A 90 -1.28 19.67 5.17
CA CYS A 90 -0.21 20.26 4.39
C CYS A 90 -0.68 20.58 2.96
N ILE A 91 -0.56 21.84 2.53
CA ILE A 91 -0.97 22.31 1.21
C ILE A 91 0.15 23.15 0.60
N ASP A 92 0.47 22.93 -0.68
CA ASP A 92 1.49 23.74 -1.37
C ASP A 92 0.89 25.03 -1.96
N ASP A 93 -0.18 24.93 -2.74
CA ASP A 93 -0.81 26.10 -3.39
C ASP A 93 -1.79 26.79 -2.41
N PRO A 94 -1.59 28.09 -2.07
CA PRO A 94 -2.53 28.84 -1.23
C PRO A 94 -3.94 28.99 -1.82
N ARG A 95 -4.14 28.63 -3.09
CA ARG A 95 -5.44 28.71 -3.79
C ARG A 95 -6.09 27.33 -3.97
N ASP A 96 -5.58 26.31 -3.29
CA ASP A 96 -6.13 24.96 -3.39
C ASP A 96 -7.61 24.92 -2.96
N ALA A 97 -8.45 24.32 -3.80
CA ALA A 97 -9.91 24.28 -3.58
C ALA A 97 -10.33 23.46 -2.35
N SER A 98 -9.42 22.69 -1.75
CA SER A 98 -9.66 21.97 -0.50
C SER A 98 -9.67 22.85 0.74
N ILE A 99 -9.08 24.06 0.71
CA ILE A 99 -8.92 24.93 1.88
C ILE A 99 -10.25 25.20 2.60
N PRO A 100 -11.34 25.64 1.94
CA PRO A 100 -12.60 25.93 2.62
C PRO A 100 -13.23 24.69 3.29
N ILE A 101 -13.01 23.50 2.73
CA ILE A 101 -13.49 22.24 3.32
C ILE A 101 -12.76 21.98 4.65
N ILE A 102 -11.45 22.21 4.67
CA ILE A 102 -10.62 21.99 5.85
C ILE A 102 -10.94 23.03 6.93
N GLU A 103 -11.10 24.30 6.57
CA GLU A 103 -11.50 25.36 7.51
C GLU A 103 -12.84 25.05 8.18
N ASN A 104 -13.81 24.53 7.43
CA ASN A 104 -15.08 24.09 8.00
C ASN A 104 -14.89 22.93 9.00
N LEU A 105 -14.05 21.95 8.68
CA LEU A 105 -13.75 20.84 9.61
C LEU A 105 -13.03 21.32 10.88
N ILE A 106 -12.06 22.23 10.77
CA ILE A 106 -11.36 22.82 11.92
C ILE A 106 -12.37 23.56 12.82
N ASN A 107 -13.27 24.35 12.24
CA ASN A 107 -14.30 25.05 12.99
C ASN A 107 -15.34 24.11 13.62
N LYS A 108 -15.57 22.94 13.02
CA LYS A 108 -16.50 21.92 13.53
C LYS A 108 -15.95 21.17 14.75
N TYR A 109 -14.63 21.03 14.86
CA TYR A 109 -13.96 20.29 15.95
C TYR A 109 -12.90 21.16 16.65
N PRO A 110 -13.31 22.26 17.32
CA PRO A 110 -12.38 23.23 17.92
C PRO A 110 -11.56 22.68 19.08
N GLU A 111 -11.96 21.54 19.66
CA GLU A 111 -11.27 20.86 20.77
C GLU A 111 -10.01 20.09 20.34
N ILE A 112 -9.80 19.87 19.03
CA ILE A 112 -8.65 19.16 18.49
C ILE A 112 -7.64 20.15 17.92
N ASP A 113 -6.38 20.06 18.34
CA ASP A 113 -5.28 20.86 17.79
C ASP A 113 -5.11 20.57 16.29
N SER A 114 -5.64 21.44 15.45
CA SER A 114 -5.67 21.24 14.00
C SER A 114 -5.30 22.51 13.24
N LYS A 115 -4.52 22.35 12.16
CA LYS A 115 -3.96 23.48 11.42
C LYS A 115 -3.72 23.20 9.94
N ILE A 116 -3.94 24.22 9.12
CA ILE A 116 -3.52 24.26 7.71
C ILE A 116 -2.10 24.82 7.63
N LEU A 117 -1.19 24.07 7.00
CA LEU A 117 0.19 24.47 6.73
C LEU A 117 0.37 24.70 5.23
N ILE A 118 0.43 25.98 4.85
CA ILE A 118 0.60 26.41 3.45
C ILE A 118 2.07 26.71 3.18
N SER A 119 2.61 26.22 2.05
CA SER A 119 3.99 26.55 1.65
C SER A 119 4.15 28.02 1.32
N LYS A 120 5.31 28.59 1.66
CA LYS A 120 5.66 29.96 1.30
C LYS A 120 6.26 30.02 -0.10
N TYR A 121 6.10 31.17 -0.75
CA TYR A 121 6.67 31.45 -2.08
C TYR A 121 6.27 30.42 -3.16
N PHE A 122 5.00 30.01 -3.17
CA PHE A 122 4.48 29.13 -4.20
C PHE A 122 4.42 29.86 -5.54
N ASP A 123 5.14 29.34 -6.53
CA ASP A 123 5.10 29.79 -7.91
C ASP A 123 4.12 28.91 -8.71
N PRO A 124 3.01 29.48 -9.22
CA PRO A 124 2.02 28.73 -9.97
C PRO A 124 2.50 28.27 -11.36
N VAL A 125 3.55 28.89 -11.91
CA VAL A 125 4.09 28.53 -13.23
C VAL A 125 4.95 27.28 -13.12
N THR A 126 5.87 27.25 -12.15
CA THR A 126 6.73 26.08 -11.93
C THR A 126 6.07 25.00 -11.07
N ASN A 127 5.02 25.35 -10.31
CA ASN A 127 4.40 24.54 -9.26
C ASN A 127 5.46 24.10 -8.23
N LYS A 128 6.27 25.05 -7.78
CA LYS A 128 7.33 24.87 -6.78
C LYS A 128 7.17 25.91 -5.67
N SER A 129 7.65 25.59 -4.48
CA SER A 129 7.67 26.47 -3.32
C SER A 129 9.03 26.37 -2.62
N ILE A 130 9.22 27.09 -1.51
CA ILE A 130 10.41 26.93 -0.66
C ILE A 130 10.58 25.50 -0.11
N ASP A 131 9.50 24.71 -0.08
CA ASP A 131 9.49 23.33 0.39
C ASP A 131 9.77 22.31 -0.75
N HIS A 132 10.33 22.77 -1.87
CA HIS A 132 10.72 21.89 -2.98
C HIS A 132 12.11 21.28 -2.74
N PHE A 133 12.15 20.02 -2.30
CA PHE A 133 13.38 19.27 -2.00
C PHE A 133 13.70 18.19 -3.02
N GLY A 134 12.77 17.88 -3.92
CA GLY A 134 12.96 16.86 -4.95
C GLY A 134 11.74 16.67 -5.87
N PRO A 135 11.78 15.68 -6.78
CA PRO A 135 10.71 15.38 -7.73
C PRO A 135 9.41 14.91 -7.07
N ASN A 136 9.44 14.38 -5.83
CA ASN A 136 8.24 13.89 -5.15
C ASN A 136 7.44 15.05 -4.51
N PRO A 137 6.29 15.46 -5.08
CA PRO A 137 5.49 16.56 -4.55
C PRO A 137 4.84 16.21 -3.21
N LYS A 138 4.61 14.93 -2.92
CA LYS A 138 4.03 14.50 -1.64
C LYS A 138 5.02 14.74 -0.50
N VAL A 139 6.28 14.34 -0.67
CA VAL A 139 7.30 14.56 0.37
C VAL A 139 7.61 16.05 0.56
N ASN A 140 7.70 16.80 -0.53
CA ASN A 140 7.84 18.26 -0.48
C ASN A 140 6.76 18.88 0.42
N ASN A 141 5.51 18.48 0.20
CA ASN A 141 4.37 18.93 0.99
C ASN A 141 4.40 18.38 2.44
N LEU A 142 4.83 17.14 2.67
CA LEU A 142 4.90 16.55 4.02
C LEU A 142 5.96 17.21 4.92
N SER A 143 7.05 17.72 4.33
CA SER A 143 8.22 18.23 5.06
C SER A 143 7.89 19.29 6.13
N LYS A 144 6.98 20.22 5.83
CA LYS A 144 6.51 21.25 6.78
C LYS A 144 5.71 20.65 7.94
N GLY A 145 4.91 19.61 7.66
CA GLY A 145 4.20 18.85 8.69
C GLY A 145 5.17 18.16 9.65
N PHE A 146 6.22 17.54 9.13
CA PHE A 146 7.26 16.89 9.96
C PHE A 146 7.96 17.85 10.91
N LYS A 147 8.24 19.08 10.44
CA LYS A 147 8.87 20.11 11.26
C LYS A 147 7.92 20.74 12.28
N TYR A 148 6.64 20.90 11.92
CA TYR A 148 5.64 21.52 12.78
C TYR A 148 5.04 20.55 13.81
N ALA A 149 5.12 19.23 13.56
CA ALA A 149 4.54 18.22 14.43
C ALA A 149 5.01 18.34 15.89
N HIS A 150 4.04 18.43 16.80
CA HIS A 150 4.26 18.52 18.25
C HIS A 150 4.73 17.19 18.83
N TYR A 151 4.23 16.07 18.30
CA TYR A 151 4.46 14.74 18.85
C TYR A 151 5.44 13.91 18.01
N ASP A 152 6.06 12.91 18.64
CA ASP A 152 7.06 12.06 17.98
C ASP A 152 6.42 10.96 17.13
N ILE A 153 5.27 10.41 17.53
CA ILE A 153 4.51 9.49 16.68
C ILE A 153 3.80 10.31 15.61
N LEU A 154 4.12 10.01 14.35
CA LEU A 154 3.51 10.61 13.18
C LEU A 154 2.65 9.59 12.47
N TRP A 155 1.42 9.97 12.13
CA TRP A 155 0.55 9.19 11.26
C TRP A 155 0.37 9.90 9.93
N ILE A 156 1.09 9.43 8.92
CA ILE A 156 1.05 9.95 7.56
C ILE A 156 -0.09 9.26 6.81
N MET A 157 -1.07 10.02 6.37
CA MET A 157 -2.26 9.50 5.70
C MET A 157 -2.62 10.36 4.48
N ASP A 158 -2.91 9.71 3.34
CA ASP A 158 -3.32 10.41 2.12
C ASP A 158 -4.67 11.16 2.32
N SER A 159 -4.89 12.24 1.57
CA SER A 159 -6.14 13.03 1.58
C SER A 159 -7.38 12.19 1.28
N ASN A 160 -7.27 11.27 0.31
CA ASN A 160 -8.34 10.39 -0.17
C ASN A 160 -8.47 9.07 0.60
N VAL A 161 -8.06 9.05 1.86
CA VAL A 161 -8.13 7.85 2.68
C VAL A 161 -9.03 8.08 3.87
N TRP A 162 -9.95 7.16 4.06
CA TRP A 162 -10.79 7.04 5.24
C TRP A 162 -10.25 5.99 6.19
N ALA A 163 -10.33 6.28 7.47
CA ALA A 163 -9.87 5.41 8.54
C ALA A 163 -10.97 5.23 9.60
N SER A 164 -11.10 4.02 10.13
CA SER A 164 -12.12 3.73 11.15
C SER A 164 -11.79 4.44 12.49
N PRO A 165 -12.77 4.72 13.37
CA PRO A 165 -12.52 5.47 14.61
C PRO A 165 -11.47 4.87 15.56
N ASN A 166 -11.27 3.55 15.58
CA ASN A 166 -10.34 2.88 16.51
C ASN A 166 -8.94 2.64 15.94
N ILE A 167 -8.73 2.90 14.64
CA ILE A 167 -7.51 2.50 13.94
C ILE A 167 -6.26 3.19 14.50
N LEU A 168 -6.34 4.47 14.91
CA LEU A 168 -5.21 5.19 15.51
C LEU A 168 -4.75 4.50 16.81
N LYS A 169 -5.72 4.20 17.68
CA LYS A 169 -5.48 3.52 18.96
C LYS A 169 -4.84 2.14 18.75
N ASN A 170 -5.37 1.36 17.81
CA ASN A 170 -4.81 0.05 17.46
C ASN A 170 -3.40 0.17 16.86
N SER A 171 -3.14 1.23 16.10
CA SER A 171 -1.83 1.48 15.49
C SER A 171 -0.76 1.83 16.50
N VAL A 172 -1.10 2.71 17.45
CA VAL A 172 -0.23 3.07 18.58
C VAL A 172 0.05 1.83 19.43
N LYS A 173 -0.96 0.99 19.69
CA LYS A 173 -0.76 -0.31 20.35
C LYS A 173 0.27 -1.16 19.64
N SER A 174 0.11 -1.39 18.33
CA SER A 174 1.01 -2.25 17.57
C SER A 174 2.44 -1.75 17.59
N LEU A 175 2.63 -0.42 17.55
CA LEU A 175 3.95 0.20 17.62
C LEU A 175 4.60 0.04 19.00
N ILE A 176 3.84 0.19 20.09
CA ILE A 176 4.36 0.13 21.47
C ILE A 176 4.55 -1.32 21.94
N GLU A 177 3.56 -2.18 21.71
CA GLU A 177 3.51 -3.55 22.20
C GLU A 177 4.16 -4.57 21.24
N ASN A 178 4.78 -4.09 20.16
CA ASN A 178 5.49 -4.90 19.17
C ASN A 178 4.61 -6.01 18.56
N THR A 179 3.42 -5.63 18.07
CA THR A 179 2.44 -6.59 17.53
C THR A 179 2.25 -6.51 16.02
N ASN A 180 1.95 -7.65 15.40
CA ASN A 180 1.49 -7.76 14.02
C ASN A 180 0.17 -8.55 13.97
N ASN A 181 -0.90 -7.94 13.46
CA ASN A 181 -2.27 -8.48 13.47
C ASN A 181 -2.70 -8.96 14.87
N GLY A 182 -2.34 -8.18 15.90
CA GLY A 182 -2.60 -8.45 17.30
C GLY A 182 -1.78 -9.59 17.93
N ARG A 183 -0.81 -10.18 17.19
CA ARG A 183 0.12 -11.18 17.72
C ARG A 183 1.41 -10.49 18.15
N HIS A 184 1.86 -10.72 19.38
CA HIS A 184 3.20 -10.27 19.80
C HIS A 184 4.26 -10.96 18.96
N LEU A 185 5.17 -10.17 18.40
CA LEU A 185 6.32 -10.71 17.71
C LEU A 185 7.29 -11.28 18.76
N PRO A 186 7.82 -12.51 18.57
CA PRO A 186 8.65 -13.17 19.58
C PRO A 186 9.90 -12.35 19.87
N ASN A 187 10.22 -12.21 21.16
CA ASN A 187 11.47 -11.63 21.67
C ASN A 187 12.65 -12.63 21.54
N GLY A 188 12.75 -13.31 20.40
CA GLY A 188 13.80 -14.29 20.09
C GLY A 188 15.06 -13.68 19.46
N SER A 189 16.05 -14.50 19.12
CA SER A 189 17.45 -14.16 18.78
C SER A 189 17.70 -13.02 17.77
N ASN A 190 16.72 -12.63 16.94
CA ASN A 190 16.84 -11.49 16.03
C ASN A 190 16.24 -10.18 16.57
N ASN A 191 15.57 -10.14 17.73
CA ASN A 191 15.13 -8.96 18.50
C ASN A 191 14.63 -7.69 17.74
N ARG A 192 13.99 -7.85 16.57
CA ARG A 192 13.48 -6.72 15.78
C ARG A 192 12.16 -6.22 16.32
N LYS A 193 12.04 -4.90 16.53
CA LYS A 193 10.82 -4.24 17.00
C LYS A 193 10.04 -3.61 15.85
N VAL A 194 8.71 -3.54 15.97
CA VAL A 194 7.87 -2.75 15.06
C VAL A 194 8.31 -1.29 15.13
N LYS A 195 8.68 -0.73 13.97
CA LYS A 195 9.10 0.67 13.80
C LYS A 195 8.20 1.42 12.83
N LEU A 196 7.41 0.70 12.05
CA LEU A 196 6.43 1.25 11.12
C LEU A 196 5.17 0.39 11.18
N VAL A 197 4.04 1.03 11.48
CA VAL A 197 2.71 0.42 11.41
C VAL A 197 2.01 0.92 10.15
N HIS A 198 1.34 0.04 9.44
CA HIS A 198 0.61 0.39 8.22
C HIS A 198 -0.64 -0.47 8.09
N HIS A 199 -1.50 -0.14 7.13
CA HIS A 199 -2.82 -0.73 7.02
C HIS A 199 -3.07 -1.33 5.63
N VAL A 200 -3.93 -2.34 5.57
CA VAL A 200 -4.35 -2.93 4.29
C VAL A 200 -5.13 -1.87 3.51
N PRO A 201 -4.69 -1.49 2.30
CA PRO A 201 -5.36 -0.47 1.51
C PRO A 201 -6.47 -1.14 0.69
N LEU A 202 -7.70 -0.69 0.90
CA LEU A 202 -8.86 -1.07 0.11
C LEU A 202 -9.34 0.12 -0.68
N ALA A 203 -10.07 -0.12 -1.76
CA ALA A 203 -10.76 0.93 -2.47
C ALA A 203 -12.20 0.50 -2.77
N LEU A 204 -13.10 1.47 -2.77
CA LEU A 204 -14.53 1.24 -2.94
C LEU A 204 -15.08 2.23 -3.96
N THR A 205 -15.81 1.73 -4.94
CA THR A 205 -16.46 2.61 -5.93
C THR A 205 -17.64 3.35 -5.30
N THR A 206 -17.72 4.66 -5.53
CA THR A 206 -18.90 5.47 -5.18
C THR A 206 -19.95 5.50 -6.31
N ASP A 207 -19.66 4.86 -7.45
CA ASP A 207 -20.58 4.83 -8.60
C ASP A 207 -21.75 3.87 -8.40
N LEU A 208 -22.92 4.43 -8.11
CA LEU A 208 -24.18 3.69 -8.02
C LEU A 208 -24.73 3.29 -9.39
N ASN A 209 -24.36 4.00 -10.46
CA ASN A 209 -24.98 3.88 -11.79
C ASN A 209 -24.27 2.87 -12.70
N HIS A 210 -23.20 2.23 -12.23
CA HIS A 210 -22.48 1.16 -12.92
C HIS A 210 -21.91 1.53 -14.30
N LYS A 211 -21.75 2.83 -14.61
CA LYS A 211 -21.38 3.27 -15.96
C LYS A 211 -19.88 3.09 -16.23
N ASN A 212 -19.03 3.22 -15.21
CA ASN A 212 -17.58 3.21 -15.40
C ASN A 212 -16.90 2.01 -14.74
N TRP A 213 -16.22 1.20 -15.56
CA TRP A 213 -15.66 -0.10 -15.14
C TRP A 213 -14.25 0.01 -14.55
N GLY A 214 -13.53 1.13 -14.76
CA GLY A 214 -12.17 1.32 -14.23
C GLY A 214 -12.12 1.27 -12.71
N SER A 215 -13.02 2.00 -12.03
CA SER A 215 -13.13 1.99 -10.57
C SER A 215 -13.52 0.64 -9.99
N LYS A 216 -14.35 -0.13 -10.71
CA LYS A 216 -14.72 -1.51 -10.33
C LYS A 216 -13.55 -2.48 -10.47
N LEU A 217 -12.70 -2.29 -11.48
CA LEU A 217 -11.49 -3.11 -11.65
C LEU A 217 -10.48 -2.85 -10.54
N ASP A 218 -10.31 -1.59 -10.09
CA ASP A 218 -9.48 -1.28 -8.92
C ASP A 218 -9.99 -1.92 -7.65
N GLU A 219 -11.29 -1.75 -7.39
CA GLU A 219 -11.95 -2.33 -6.23
C GLU A 219 -11.79 -3.86 -6.25
N MET A 220 -12.06 -4.51 -7.38
CA MET A 220 -11.83 -5.95 -7.54
C MET A 220 -10.38 -6.32 -7.24
N PHE A 221 -9.41 -5.62 -7.84
CA PHE A 221 -7.99 -5.90 -7.63
C PHE A 221 -7.57 -5.75 -6.15
N LEU A 222 -7.99 -4.67 -5.48
CA LEU A 222 -7.61 -4.37 -4.10
C LEU A 222 -8.29 -5.30 -3.09
N LEU A 223 -9.55 -5.68 -3.33
CA LEU A 223 -10.31 -6.58 -2.45
C LEU A 223 -9.99 -8.06 -2.67
N THR A 224 -9.39 -8.46 -3.80
CA THR A 224 -9.01 -9.86 -4.07
C THR A 224 -7.50 -10.08 -4.11
N SER A 225 -6.88 -9.96 -5.28
CA SER A 225 -5.49 -10.36 -5.52
C SER A 225 -4.51 -9.59 -4.66
N HIS A 226 -4.64 -8.28 -4.60
CA HIS A 226 -3.72 -7.44 -3.83
C HIS A 226 -3.74 -7.77 -2.34
N SER A 227 -4.91 -7.72 -1.70
CA SER A 227 -5.00 -7.82 -0.24
C SER A 227 -4.50 -9.16 0.30
N LYS A 228 -4.75 -10.29 -0.38
CA LYS A 228 -4.27 -11.61 0.09
C LYS A 228 -2.76 -11.72 0.07
N PHE A 229 -2.11 -11.34 -1.04
CA PHE A 229 -0.65 -11.36 -1.12
C PHE A 229 -0.05 -10.31 -0.19
N TYR A 230 -0.65 -9.13 -0.10
CA TYR A 230 -0.18 -8.06 0.79
C TYR A 230 -0.16 -8.47 2.26
N VAL A 231 -1.25 -9.10 2.74
CA VAL A 231 -1.36 -9.60 4.12
C VAL A 231 -0.39 -10.76 4.34
N SER A 232 -0.27 -11.70 3.40
CA SER A 232 0.64 -12.84 3.55
C SER A 232 2.10 -12.40 3.60
N LEU A 233 2.54 -11.53 2.69
CA LEU A 233 3.94 -11.08 2.61
C LEU A 233 4.35 -10.30 3.86
N ASN A 234 3.45 -9.46 4.38
CA ASN A 234 3.70 -8.75 5.65
C ASN A 234 3.77 -9.70 6.85
N ASN A 235 2.96 -10.76 6.88
CA ASN A 235 3.04 -11.78 7.92
C ASN A 235 4.33 -12.61 7.84
N LEU A 236 4.83 -12.90 6.64
CA LEU A 236 6.12 -13.56 6.45
C LEU A 236 7.29 -12.65 6.87
N SER A 237 7.13 -11.33 6.75
CA SER A 237 8.07 -10.33 7.27
C SER A 237 9.52 -10.57 6.78
N ILE A 238 9.68 -10.94 5.51
CA ILE A 238 11.00 -11.17 4.87
C ILE A 238 11.66 -9.83 4.52
N ALA A 239 10.85 -8.86 4.08
CA ALA A 239 11.25 -7.52 3.68
C ALA A 239 10.13 -6.53 4.05
N PRO A 240 10.39 -5.22 4.15
CA PRO A 240 9.32 -4.25 4.40
C PRO A 240 8.38 -4.23 3.17
N CYS A 241 7.09 -4.44 3.39
CA CYS A 241 6.07 -4.40 2.35
C CYS A 241 5.02 -3.34 2.70
N VAL A 242 5.41 -2.08 2.49
CA VAL A 242 4.65 -0.90 2.91
C VAL A 242 3.89 -0.30 1.72
N ASN A 243 2.76 0.35 1.99
CA ASN A 243 2.04 1.16 1.02
C ASN A 243 1.90 2.60 1.53
N GLY A 244 1.77 3.57 0.64
CA GLY A 244 1.86 4.99 0.99
C GLY A 244 0.58 5.58 1.54
N LYS A 245 -0.49 4.80 1.72
CA LYS A 245 -1.83 5.31 2.05
C LYS A 245 -1.96 5.69 3.52
N SER A 246 -1.38 4.89 4.40
CA SER A 246 -1.50 5.06 5.85
C SER A 246 -0.31 4.42 6.55
N ASN A 247 0.58 5.26 7.10
CA ASN A 247 1.81 4.84 7.78
C ASN A 247 1.98 5.58 9.09
N LEU A 248 2.20 4.85 10.17
CA LEU A 248 2.44 5.37 11.51
C LEU A 248 3.83 4.94 12.00
N TYR A 249 4.68 5.90 12.34
CA TYR A 249 6.05 5.66 12.81
C TYR A 249 6.56 6.84 13.64
N ARG A 250 7.71 6.68 14.29
CA ARG A 250 8.33 7.76 15.06
C ARG A 250 9.20 8.66 14.18
N ARG A 251 9.07 9.97 14.33
CA ARG A 251 9.95 10.97 13.72
C ARG A 251 11.39 10.73 14.16
N SER A 252 11.62 10.52 15.45
CA SER A 252 12.93 10.25 16.03
C SER A 252 13.58 8.98 15.47
N ASP A 253 12.80 7.94 15.15
CA ASP A 253 13.31 6.74 14.50
C ASP A 253 13.72 7.03 13.05
N LEU A 254 12.92 7.78 12.28
CA LEU A 254 13.32 8.17 10.93
C LEU A 254 14.58 9.05 10.91
N ASP A 255 14.68 10.01 11.83
CA ASP A 255 15.84 10.88 11.96
C ASP A 255 17.12 10.09 12.28
N LYS A 256 17.03 9.13 13.20
CA LYS A 256 18.15 8.22 13.51
C LYS A 256 18.54 7.34 12.33
N ALA A 257 17.55 6.76 11.64
CA ALA A 257 17.81 5.92 10.48
C ALA A 257 18.58 6.68 9.39
N VAL A 258 18.17 7.92 9.08
CA VAL A 258 18.85 8.77 8.10
C VAL A 258 20.25 9.19 8.55
N ALA A 259 20.42 9.53 9.83
CA ALA A 259 21.72 9.87 10.39
C ALA A 259 22.73 8.70 10.30
N SER A 260 22.26 7.45 10.31
CA SER A 260 23.10 6.24 10.21
C SER A 260 23.42 5.80 8.77
N ILE A 261 22.84 6.44 7.74
CA ILE A 261 23.11 6.12 6.32
C ILE A 261 24.59 6.27 5.96
N PRO A 262 25.30 7.34 6.36
CA PRO A 262 26.71 7.50 5.98
C PRO A 262 27.64 6.41 6.54
N ASP A 263 27.25 5.78 7.65
CA ASP A 263 28.10 4.86 8.40
C ASP A 263 27.90 3.39 8.01
N ASN A 264 26.79 3.04 7.35
CA ASN A 264 26.44 1.65 7.04
C ASN A 264 26.10 1.46 5.56
N PHE A 265 26.66 0.41 4.96
CA PHE A 265 26.39 0.11 3.56
C PHE A 265 24.98 -0.46 3.36
N SER A 266 24.26 0.08 2.37
CA SER A 266 22.98 -0.44 1.89
C SER A 266 22.95 -0.42 0.36
N PRO A 267 22.47 -1.48 -0.30
CA PRO A 267 22.27 -1.47 -1.75
C PRO A 267 21.26 -0.39 -2.19
N PHE A 268 20.40 0.11 -1.30
CA PHE A 268 19.40 1.13 -1.60
C PHE A 268 19.89 2.57 -1.38
N PHE A 269 20.89 2.78 -0.52
CA PHE A 269 21.37 4.12 -0.13
C PHE A 269 22.89 4.34 -0.36
N HIS A 270 23.55 3.49 -1.14
CA HIS A 270 25.00 3.53 -1.40
C HIS A 270 25.50 4.72 -2.23
N ASN A 271 24.61 5.46 -2.91
CA ASN A 271 25.03 6.53 -3.80
C ASN A 271 25.65 7.71 -3.05
N LYS A 272 26.77 8.23 -3.55
CA LYS A 272 27.50 9.35 -2.91
C LYS A 272 26.62 10.59 -2.68
N SER A 273 25.75 10.93 -3.62
CA SER A 273 24.79 12.03 -3.46
C SER A 273 23.78 11.76 -2.34
N VAL A 274 23.27 10.53 -2.24
CA VAL A 274 22.33 10.11 -1.18
C VAL A 274 23.00 10.19 0.19
N ILE A 275 24.24 9.72 0.31
CA ILE A 275 25.02 9.78 1.56
C ILE A 275 25.29 11.24 1.96
N SER A 276 25.71 12.08 1.02
CA SER A 276 25.94 13.51 1.25
C SER A 276 24.67 14.22 1.73
N ASP A 277 23.53 13.95 1.10
CA ASP A 277 22.27 14.56 1.46
C ASP A 277 21.73 14.04 2.80
N ALA A 278 21.95 12.75 3.11
CA ALA A 278 21.62 12.19 4.42
C ALA A 278 22.41 12.87 5.54
N HIS A 279 23.71 13.08 5.34
CA HIS A 279 24.55 13.86 6.27
C HIS A 279 24.07 15.33 6.37
N HIS A 280 23.75 15.96 5.24
CA HIS A 280 23.24 17.34 5.25
C HIS A 280 21.93 17.47 6.02
N TYR A 281 20.92 16.67 5.71
CA TYR A 281 19.60 16.78 6.35
C TYR A 281 19.62 16.38 7.83
N SER A 282 20.43 15.40 8.22
CA SER A 282 20.61 15.06 9.64
C SER A 282 21.32 16.19 10.42
N SER A 283 22.24 16.93 9.78
CA SER A 283 22.92 18.06 10.40
C SER A 283 22.00 19.27 10.71
N LEU A 284 20.88 19.41 9.99
CA LEU A 284 19.89 20.46 10.21
C LEU A 284 19.02 20.24 11.48
N GLY A 285 19.17 19.11 12.15
CA GLY A 285 18.42 18.74 13.34
C GLY A 285 17.11 17.98 13.06
N PRO A 286 16.37 17.61 14.13
CA PRO A 286 15.20 16.74 14.05
C PRO A 286 14.11 17.23 13.08
N GLY A 287 13.43 16.29 12.43
CA GLY A 287 12.33 16.55 11.49
C GLY A 287 12.75 16.96 10.08
N ASN A 288 14.05 17.12 9.80
CA ASN A 288 14.54 17.42 8.44
C ASN A 288 14.79 16.18 7.59
N SER A 289 14.94 15.00 8.21
CA SER A 289 15.33 13.76 7.50
C SER A 289 14.31 13.29 6.46
N ILE A 290 13.04 13.65 6.60
CA ILE A 290 12.01 13.32 5.60
C ILE A 290 12.34 13.90 4.21
N LYS A 291 13.07 15.03 4.15
CA LYS A 291 13.45 15.70 2.90
C LYS A 291 14.37 14.84 2.03
N LEU A 292 15.16 13.95 2.63
CA LEU A 292 15.98 13.00 1.90
C LEU A 292 15.13 12.19 0.92
N PHE A 293 13.93 11.79 1.35
CA PHE A 293 13.05 10.91 0.59
C PHE A 293 12.31 11.61 -0.55
N ALA A 294 12.43 12.94 -0.69
CA ALA A 294 11.82 13.69 -1.79
C ALA A 294 12.36 13.30 -3.18
N ARG A 295 13.52 12.62 -3.22
CA ARG A 295 14.13 12.08 -4.44
C ARG A 295 13.44 10.82 -4.97
N TYR A 296 12.65 10.13 -4.15
CA TYR A 296 12.06 8.83 -4.48
C TYR A 296 10.56 8.97 -4.73
N ILE A 297 10.05 8.37 -5.81
CA ILE A 297 8.61 8.32 -6.11
C ILE A 297 7.85 7.44 -5.12
N GLY A 298 8.46 6.31 -4.71
CA GLY A 298 7.94 5.43 -3.65
C GLY A 298 8.62 5.73 -2.31
N GLU A 299 8.35 6.92 -1.77
CA GLU A 299 8.98 7.40 -0.53
C GLU A 299 8.70 6.48 0.67
N ASP A 300 7.48 5.95 0.71
CA ASP A 300 6.92 5.06 1.73
C ASP A 300 7.74 3.79 1.92
N ASN A 301 8.03 3.12 0.81
CA ASN A 301 8.86 1.92 0.82
C ASN A 301 10.32 2.26 1.15
N MET A 302 10.85 3.38 0.67
CA MET A 302 12.22 3.80 1.01
C MET A 302 12.36 4.15 2.50
N ILE A 303 11.35 4.79 3.10
CA ILE A 303 11.26 5.00 4.55
C ILE A 303 11.19 3.64 5.27
N GLY A 304 10.37 2.72 4.77
CA GLY A 304 10.30 1.36 5.29
C GLY A 304 11.64 0.63 5.27
N ILE A 305 12.39 0.72 4.16
CA ILE A 305 13.75 0.16 4.03
C ILE A 305 14.72 0.84 4.99
N ALA A 306 14.68 2.17 5.12
CA ALA A 306 15.57 2.88 6.04
C ALA A 306 15.36 2.43 7.49
N LEU A 307 14.10 2.32 7.94
CA LEU A 307 13.77 1.82 9.28
C LEU A 307 14.14 0.33 9.44
N TRP A 308 14.01 -0.45 8.37
CA TRP A 308 14.33 -1.88 8.34
C TRP A 308 15.83 -2.14 8.48
N GLU A 309 16.65 -1.47 7.67
CA GLU A 309 18.10 -1.71 7.59
C GLU A 309 18.88 -1.00 8.69
N TYR A 310 18.60 0.28 8.96
CA TYR A 310 19.43 1.07 9.88
C TYR A 310 18.98 1.02 11.34
N LEU A 311 17.71 0.73 11.60
CA LEU A 311 17.19 0.56 12.97
C LEU A 311 16.82 -0.88 13.32
N PHE A 312 17.13 -1.82 12.43
CA PHE A 312 16.77 -3.22 12.59
C PHE A 312 15.26 -3.41 12.85
N GLY A 313 14.43 -2.50 12.33
CA GLY A 313 13.00 -2.42 12.61
C GLY A 313 12.18 -3.40 11.78
N LYS A 314 10.92 -3.62 12.15
CA LYS A 314 9.93 -4.38 11.38
C LYS A 314 8.70 -3.55 11.09
N THR A 315 7.91 -4.02 10.12
CA THR A 315 6.56 -3.51 9.88
C THR A 315 5.54 -4.25 10.73
N GLY A 316 4.42 -3.59 11.06
CA GLY A 316 3.29 -4.21 11.76
C GLY A 316 1.96 -3.82 11.11
N LEU A 317 1.08 -4.80 10.90
CA LEU A 317 -0.33 -4.58 10.58
C LEU A 317 -1.16 -4.59 11.87
N THR A 318 -2.30 -3.90 11.87
CA THR A 318 -3.18 -3.82 13.06
C THR A 318 -4.39 -4.75 12.99
N GLY A 319 -4.67 -5.37 11.85
CA GLY A 319 -5.97 -6.00 11.57
C GLY A 319 -7.04 -5.00 11.13
N ASP A 320 -6.71 -3.70 11.03
CA ASP A 320 -7.56 -2.69 10.41
C ASP A 320 -7.23 -2.51 8.92
N CYS A 321 -8.18 -1.95 8.18
CA CYS A 321 -8.00 -1.50 6.82
C CYS A 321 -8.26 0.01 6.70
N VAL A 322 -7.72 0.60 5.65
CA VAL A 322 -8.04 1.97 5.23
C VAL A 322 -8.69 1.94 3.86
N ILE A 323 -9.65 2.84 3.64
CA ILE A 323 -10.56 2.77 2.50
C ILE A 323 -10.43 4.02 1.66
N GLN A 324 -10.11 3.84 0.39
CA GLN A 324 -10.10 4.91 -0.60
C GLN A 324 -11.41 4.91 -1.39
N PRO A 325 -12.23 5.98 -1.32
CA PRO A 325 -13.34 6.18 -2.25
C PRO A 325 -12.81 6.42 -3.68
N LEU A 326 -13.39 5.73 -4.65
CA LEU A 326 -13.07 5.89 -6.06
C LEU A 326 -14.24 6.55 -6.78
N SER A 327 -13.95 7.65 -7.48
CA SER A 327 -14.93 8.29 -8.35
C SER A 327 -15.39 7.32 -9.44
N GLY A 328 -16.70 7.30 -9.66
CA GLY A 328 -17.29 6.80 -10.89
C GLY A 328 -17.06 7.74 -12.06
N VAL A 329 -17.10 9.04 -11.83
CA VAL A 329 -16.97 10.08 -12.86
C VAL A 329 -15.49 10.12 -13.27
N ASP A 330 -15.22 9.90 -14.56
CA ASP A 330 -13.89 9.95 -15.19
C ASP A 330 -12.87 8.85 -14.81
N ASN A 331 -13.32 7.61 -14.52
CA ASN A 331 -12.42 6.46 -14.31
C ASN A 331 -12.70 5.31 -15.30
N SER A 332 -12.08 5.41 -16.47
CA SER A 332 -12.18 4.43 -17.56
C SER A 332 -11.31 3.19 -17.31
N ILE A 333 -11.49 2.15 -18.15
CA ILE A 333 -10.61 0.97 -18.15
C ILE A 333 -9.16 1.38 -18.48
N ASN A 334 -8.97 2.37 -19.35
CA ASN A 334 -7.65 2.88 -19.69
C ASN A 334 -6.97 3.54 -18.48
N ASP A 335 -7.73 4.24 -17.63
CA ASP A 335 -7.20 4.84 -16.41
C ASP A 335 -6.78 3.77 -15.40
N TYR A 336 -7.55 2.68 -15.30
CA TYR A 336 -7.15 1.49 -14.53
C TYR A 336 -5.83 0.89 -15.04
N VAL A 337 -5.74 0.62 -16.35
CA VAL A 337 -4.54 0.07 -16.99
C VAL A 337 -3.33 0.99 -16.75
N THR A 338 -3.48 2.29 -17.02
CA THR A 338 -2.41 3.28 -16.87
C THR A 338 -1.90 3.36 -15.42
N ARG A 339 -2.81 3.37 -14.43
CA ARG A 339 -2.43 3.37 -13.02
C ARG A 339 -1.71 2.09 -12.60
N ARG A 340 -2.18 0.91 -13.02
CA ARG A 340 -1.52 -0.37 -12.73
C ARG A 340 -0.15 -0.47 -13.41
N VAL A 341 -0.03 -0.05 -14.67
CA VAL A 341 1.26 0.04 -15.40
C VAL A 341 2.23 0.92 -14.64
N ARG A 342 1.78 2.10 -14.18
CA ARG A 342 2.60 3.02 -13.39
C ARG A 342 3.13 2.37 -12.11
N TRP A 343 2.26 1.74 -11.32
CA TRP A 343 2.67 1.07 -10.07
C TRP A 343 3.66 -0.08 -10.32
N LEU A 344 3.48 -0.83 -11.39
CA LEU A 344 4.41 -1.89 -11.80
C LEU A 344 5.76 -1.32 -12.26
N ARG A 345 5.77 -0.22 -13.03
CA ARG A 345 7.01 0.45 -13.43
C ARG A 345 7.79 0.96 -12.22
N VAL A 346 7.13 1.56 -11.24
CA VAL A 346 7.78 1.95 -9.97
C VAL A 346 8.41 0.73 -9.28
N ARG A 347 7.64 -0.35 -9.11
CA ARG A 347 8.11 -1.58 -8.45
C ARG A 347 9.20 -2.34 -9.21
N LYS A 348 9.23 -2.27 -10.55
CA LYS A 348 10.30 -2.84 -11.40
C LYS A 348 11.68 -2.34 -10.98
N TYR A 349 11.78 -1.08 -10.55
CA TYR A 349 13.04 -0.53 -10.05
C TYR A 349 13.26 -0.86 -8.57
N MET A 350 12.23 -0.71 -7.73
CA MET A 350 12.37 -0.84 -6.28
C MET A 350 12.52 -2.29 -5.79
N VAL A 351 11.79 -3.22 -6.40
CA VAL A 351 11.70 -4.65 -6.03
C VAL A 351 11.62 -5.51 -7.30
N LEU A 352 12.69 -5.47 -8.10
CA LEU A 352 12.73 -6.10 -9.43
C LEU A 352 12.36 -7.58 -9.41
N MET A 353 12.95 -8.39 -8.52
CA MET A 353 12.69 -9.84 -8.48
C MET A 353 11.23 -10.16 -8.20
N ALA A 354 10.62 -9.48 -7.20
CA ALA A 354 9.20 -9.65 -6.90
C ALA A 354 8.31 -9.19 -8.07
N THR A 355 8.70 -8.13 -8.77
CA THR A 355 7.97 -7.63 -9.93
C THR A 355 8.05 -8.60 -11.11
N LEU A 356 9.20 -9.24 -11.34
CA LEU A 356 9.39 -10.20 -12.44
C LEU A 356 8.51 -11.44 -12.29
N ILE A 357 8.31 -11.90 -11.06
CA ILE A 357 7.51 -13.09 -10.77
C ILE A 357 6.02 -12.79 -10.58
N GLU A 358 5.61 -11.51 -10.50
CA GLU A 358 4.22 -11.11 -10.22
C GLU A 358 3.17 -11.80 -11.10
N PRO A 359 3.35 -11.98 -12.42
CA PRO A 359 2.35 -12.68 -13.25
C PRO A 359 2.06 -14.08 -12.75
N SER A 360 3.06 -14.78 -12.22
CA SER A 360 2.91 -16.14 -11.70
C SER A 360 2.10 -16.22 -10.39
N THR A 361 1.81 -15.07 -9.77
CA THR A 361 0.95 -14.96 -8.59
C THR A 361 -0.53 -14.83 -8.96
N GLU A 362 -0.84 -14.49 -10.21
CA GLU A 362 -2.21 -14.34 -10.71
C GLU A 362 -2.79 -15.68 -11.17
N SER A 363 -4.12 -15.82 -11.12
CA SER A 363 -4.80 -17.13 -11.22
C SER A 363 -4.46 -17.89 -12.51
N ILE A 364 -4.42 -17.20 -13.64
CA ILE A 364 -4.27 -17.84 -14.95
C ILE A 364 -2.86 -18.44 -15.10
N VAL A 365 -1.81 -17.65 -14.87
CA VAL A 365 -0.41 -18.11 -15.04
C VAL A 365 -0.06 -19.14 -13.96
N CYS A 366 -0.48 -18.90 -12.71
CA CYS A 366 -0.33 -19.86 -11.62
C CYS A 366 -1.00 -21.20 -11.97
N GLY A 367 -2.25 -21.15 -12.45
CA GLY A 367 -3.02 -22.30 -12.87
C GLY A 367 -2.40 -23.06 -14.05
N ILE A 368 -1.79 -22.34 -15.01
CA ILE A 368 -1.06 -22.97 -16.12
C ILE A 368 0.14 -23.76 -15.59
N PHE A 369 0.94 -23.19 -14.69
CA PHE A 369 2.08 -23.87 -14.08
C PHE A 369 1.65 -25.12 -13.30
N GLY A 370 0.66 -24.99 -12.41
CA GLY A 370 0.13 -26.12 -11.65
C GLY A 370 -0.46 -27.21 -12.55
N THR A 371 -1.22 -26.82 -13.58
CA THR A 371 -1.82 -27.77 -14.53
C THR A 371 -0.78 -28.52 -15.32
N TYR A 372 0.23 -27.83 -15.85
CA TYR A 372 1.33 -28.46 -16.58
C TYR A 372 2.03 -29.53 -15.75
N SER A 373 2.39 -29.20 -14.50
CA SER A 373 3.07 -30.10 -13.60
C SER A 373 2.22 -31.32 -13.22
N LEU A 374 0.98 -31.09 -12.79
CA LEU A 374 0.08 -32.18 -12.38
C LEU A 374 -0.30 -33.08 -13.56
N SER A 375 -0.49 -32.50 -14.76
CA SER A 375 -0.76 -33.27 -15.99
C SER A 375 0.42 -34.16 -16.36
N THR A 376 1.65 -33.65 -16.20
CA THR A 376 2.86 -34.39 -16.50
C THR A 376 3.04 -35.57 -15.55
N PHE A 377 2.90 -35.37 -14.23
CA PHE A 377 3.13 -36.43 -13.26
C PHE A 377 2.01 -37.47 -13.16
N PHE A 378 0.75 -37.05 -13.27
CA PHE A 378 -0.39 -37.94 -13.00
C PHE A 378 -1.06 -38.51 -14.25
N PHE A 379 -0.89 -37.86 -15.40
CA PHE A 379 -1.65 -38.21 -16.62
C PHE A 379 -0.77 -38.39 -17.86
N ASN A 380 0.56 -38.23 -17.74
CA ASN A 380 1.50 -38.21 -18.87
C ASN A 380 1.07 -37.22 -20.00
N GLN A 381 0.36 -36.14 -19.65
CA GLN A 381 -0.14 -35.13 -20.58
C GLN A 381 0.56 -33.79 -20.39
N TRP A 382 0.63 -32.97 -21.43
CA TRP A 382 1.17 -31.62 -21.32
C TRP A 382 0.20 -30.70 -20.56
N PHE A 383 -1.09 -30.88 -20.76
CA PHE A 383 -2.10 -30.03 -20.16
C PHE A 383 -3.44 -30.74 -20.04
N ASN A 384 -4.02 -30.74 -18.84
CA ASN A 384 -5.32 -31.32 -18.56
C ASN A 384 -6.30 -30.20 -18.18
N TRP A 385 -7.25 -29.92 -19.08
CA TRP A 385 -8.26 -28.87 -18.90
C TRP A 385 -9.14 -29.06 -17.66
N ARG A 386 -9.32 -30.30 -17.18
CA ARG A 386 -10.10 -30.56 -15.96
C ARG A 386 -9.38 -30.01 -14.72
N ILE A 387 -8.06 -30.20 -14.63
CA ILE A 387 -7.23 -29.68 -13.52
C ILE A 387 -7.24 -28.15 -13.54
N PHE A 388 -7.04 -27.56 -14.71
CA PHE A 388 -7.07 -26.10 -14.87
C PHE A 388 -8.44 -25.53 -14.47
N SER A 389 -9.53 -26.17 -14.90
CA SER A 389 -10.89 -25.74 -14.55
C SER A 389 -11.15 -25.82 -13.05
N ILE A 390 -10.67 -26.89 -12.39
CA ILE A 390 -10.77 -27.03 -10.93
C ILE A 390 -9.98 -25.92 -10.24
N HIS A 391 -8.74 -25.66 -10.67
CA HIS A 391 -7.93 -24.57 -10.12
C HIS A 391 -8.65 -23.22 -10.22
N MET A 392 -9.15 -22.88 -11.42
CA MET A 392 -9.86 -21.62 -11.66
C MET A 392 -11.14 -21.53 -10.84
N LEU A 393 -11.89 -22.63 -10.71
CA LEU A 393 -13.09 -22.70 -9.88
C LEU A 393 -12.78 -22.44 -8.41
N ILE A 394 -11.74 -23.08 -7.86
CA ILE A 394 -11.34 -22.85 -6.47
C ILE A 394 -10.89 -21.39 -6.30
N TRP A 395 -10.11 -20.85 -7.23
CA TRP A 395 -9.60 -19.48 -7.13
C TRP A 395 -10.73 -18.43 -7.16
N VAL A 396 -11.70 -18.57 -8.06
CA VAL A 396 -12.84 -17.64 -8.13
C VAL A 396 -13.73 -17.73 -6.89
N ILE A 397 -13.94 -18.93 -6.33
CA ILE A 397 -14.68 -19.11 -5.07
C ILE A 397 -13.95 -18.43 -3.92
N THR A 398 -12.63 -18.63 -3.81
CA THR A 398 -11.79 -17.99 -2.77
C THR A 398 -11.85 -16.48 -2.87
N ASP A 399 -11.67 -15.92 -4.06
CA ASP A 399 -11.76 -14.47 -4.30
C ASP A 399 -13.15 -13.93 -4.00
N TYR A 400 -14.22 -14.66 -4.33
CA TYR A 400 -15.59 -14.27 -4.01
C TYR A 400 -15.85 -14.23 -2.50
N ILE A 401 -15.40 -15.25 -1.76
CA ILE A 401 -15.53 -15.29 -0.29
C ILE A 401 -14.76 -14.13 0.33
N GLN A 402 -13.50 -13.92 -0.07
CA GLN A 402 -12.66 -12.85 0.45
C GLN A 402 -13.26 -11.47 0.17
N TYR A 403 -13.71 -11.26 -1.06
CA TYR A 403 -14.34 -10.02 -1.49
C TYR A 403 -15.56 -9.70 -0.60
N ASN A 404 -16.44 -10.68 -0.37
CA ASN A 404 -17.61 -10.48 0.48
C ASN A 404 -17.23 -10.26 1.96
N ASN A 405 -16.17 -10.90 2.45
CA ASN A 405 -15.65 -10.65 3.79
C ASN A 405 -15.25 -9.19 3.98
N TRP A 406 -14.51 -8.63 3.02
CA TRP A 406 -14.14 -7.22 3.03
C TRP A 406 -15.35 -6.30 2.96
N ILE A 407 -16.31 -6.57 2.07
CA ILE A 407 -17.53 -5.78 1.96
C ILE A 407 -18.33 -5.79 3.28
N ASN A 408 -18.40 -6.92 3.98
CA ASN A 408 -19.07 -7.02 5.26
C ASN A 408 -18.33 -6.24 6.36
N ASN A 409 -17.00 -6.33 6.40
CA ASN A 409 -16.17 -5.53 7.31
C ASN A 409 -16.35 -4.01 7.08
N ILE A 410 -16.32 -3.59 5.81
CA ILE A 410 -16.56 -2.20 5.38
C ILE A 410 -17.95 -1.74 5.83
N LYS A 411 -19.00 -2.54 5.60
CA LYS A 411 -20.37 -2.22 6.04
C LYS A 411 -20.47 -2.07 7.57
N SER A 412 -19.77 -2.91 8.33
CA SER A 412 -19.75 -2.82 9.79
C SER A 412 -19.06 -1.56 10.32
N SER A 413 -18.23 -0.91 9.49
CA SER A 413 -17.44 0.27 9.87
C SER A 413 -18.24 1.59 9.80
N ASN A 414 -19.56 1.56 9.54
CA ASN A 414 -20.46 2.72 9.51
C ASN A 414 -19.96 3.89 8.63
N LEU A 415 -19.38 3.57 7.47
CA LEU A 415 -18.88 4.58 6.53
C LEU A 415 -20.00 5.55 6.08
N PRO A 416 -19.80 6.87 6.21
CA PRO A 416 -20.84 7.86 5.94
C PRO A 416 -21.43 7.81 4.52
N TRP A 417 -20.59 7.54 3.52
CA TRP A 417 -20.96 7.55 2.09
C TRP A 417 -21.32 6.17 1.52
N VAL A 418 -21.31 5.12 2.34
CA VAL A 418 -21.51 3.72 1.90
C VAL A 418 -22.97 3.26 2.02
N ARG A 419 -23.89 4.18 2.39
CA ARG A 419 -25.31 3.89 2.69
C ARG A 419 -26.10 3.16 1.59
N LYS A 420 -25.57 3.04 0.37
CA LYS A 420 -26.14 2.21 -0.71
C LYS A 420 -25.07 1.44 -1.47
N LEU A 421 -24.35 0.51 -0.84
CA LEU A 421 -23.63 -0.49 -1.63
C LEU A 421 -24.63 -1.30 -2.45
N PRO A 422 -24.60 -1.25 -3.79
CA PRO A 422 -25.52 -2.06 -4.58
C PRO A 422 -25.32 -3.53 -4.21
N SER A 423 -26.42 -4.30 -4.15
CA SER A 423 -26.30 -5.75 -4.09
C SER A 423 -25.57 -6.17 -5.35
N LYS A 424 -24.28 -6.54 -5.23
CA LYS A 424 -23.49 -6.87 -6.40
C LYS A 424 -24.00 -8.20 -6.93
N ASN A 425 -24.77 -8.13 -8.01
CA ASN A 425 -25.20 -9.27 -8.79
C ASN A 425 -23.96 -10.14 -9.06
N TRP A 426 -24.03 -11.43 -8.70
CA TRP A 426 -22.93 -12.37 -8.87
C TRP A 426 -22.38 -12.36 -10.30
N TRP A 427 -23.24 -12.24 -11.32
CA TRP A 427 -22.83 -12.16 -12.72
C TRP A 427 -22.03 -10.89 -13.04
N SER A 428 -22.41 -9.75 -12.47
CA SER A 428 -21.66 -8.51 -12.64
C SER A 428 -20.30 -8.59 -11.93
N TRP A 429 -20.26 -9.18 -10.75
CA TRP A 429 -19.01 -9.42 -10.03
C TRP A 429 -18.08 -10.36 -10.81
N LEU A 430 -18.61 -11.48 -11.30
CA LEU A 430 -17.85 -12.47 -12.07
C LEU A 430 -17.30 -11.87 -13.36
N PHE A 431 -18.08 -11.08 -14.08
CA PHE A 431 -17.63 -10.41 -15.29
C PHE A 431 -16.44 -9.48 -15.02
N ILE A 432 -16.51 -8.63 -13.98
CA ILE A 432 -15.40 -7.74 -13.60
C ILE A 432 -14.19 -8.55 -13.12
N TRP A 433 -14.41 -9.64 -12.39
CA TRP A 433 -13.34 -10.54 -11.95
C TRP A 433 -12.60 -11.16 -13.14
N ILE A 434 -13.33 -11.68 -14.14
CA ILE A 434 -12.76 -12.23 -15.38
C ILE A 434 -11.95 -11.15 -16.12
N MET A 435 -12.52 -9.95 -16.29
CA MET A 435 -11.80 -8.85 -16.95
C MET A 435 -10.49 -8.52 -16.23
N ARG A 436 -10.51 -8.47 -14.88
CA ARG A 436 -9.30 -8.19 -14.09
C ARG A 436 -8.23 -9.27 -14.27
N GLU A 437 -8.61 -10.54 -14.21
CA GLU A 437 -7.68 -11.68 -14.40
C GLU A 437 -7.07 -11.68 -15.81
N ILE A 438 -7.87 -11.41 -16.84
CA ILE A 438 -7.38 -11.31 -18.24
C ILE A 438 -6.42 -10.12 -18.41
N LEU A 439 -6.71 -8.98 -17.81
CA LEU A 439 -5.90 -7.76 -17.94
C LEU A 439 -4.56 -7.83 -17.18
N ALA A 440 -4.43 -8.71 -16.18
CA ALA A 440 -3.26 -8.73 -15.30
C ALA A 440 -1.93 -8.95 -16.06
N LEU A 441 -1.86 -9.97 -16.94
CA LEU A 441 -0.66 -10.27 -17.71
C LEU A 441 -0.33 -9.19 -18.77
N PRO A 442 -1.27 -8.72 -19.62
CA PRO A 442 -1.02 -7.62 -20.55
C PRO A 442 -0.52 -6.35 -19.87
N ILE A 443 -1.11 -5.95 -18.73
CA ILE A 443 -0.69 -4.81 -17.94
C ILE A 443 0.78 -4.98 -17.50
N TRP A 444 1.14 -6.17 -17.02
CA TRP A 444 2.51 -6.48 -16.64
C TRP A 444 3.49 -6.36 -17.81
N ILE A 445 3.16 -6.92 -18.98
CA ILE A 445 3.99 -6.84 -20.18
C ILE A 445 4.24 -5.38 -20.58
N ILE A 446 3.18 -4.56 -20.64
CA ILE A 446 3.26 -3.13 -20.97
C ILE A 446 4.14 -2.37 -19.96
N ALA A 447 4.04 -2.72 -18.67
CA ALA A 447 4.86 -2.12 -17.63
C ALA A 447 6.34 -2.51 -17.77
N MET A 448 6.63 -3.77 -18.08
CA MET A 448 8.00 -4.27 -18.21
C MET A 448 8.73 -3.75 -19.45
N ILE A 449 8.02 -3.51 -20.55
CA ILE A 449 8.60 -2.92 -21.77
C ILE A 449 8.91 -1.43 -21.57
N GLY A 450 8.07 -0.70 -20.83
CA GLY A 450 8.25 0.73 -20.62
C GLY A 450 9.22 1.11 -19.49
N HIS A 451 9.65 2.37 -19.52
CA HIS A 451 10.56 2.97 -18.52
C HIS A 451 10.09 4.32 -17.98
N GLU A 452 9.21 5.02 -18.70
CA GLU A 452 8.68 6.33 -18.33
C GLU A 452 7.43 6.20 -17.46
N ILE A 453 7.23 7.15 -16.56
CA ILE A 453 6.13 7.16 -15.60
C ILE A 453 5.52 8.55 -15.61
N ASP A 454 4.23 8.65 -15.91
CA ASP A 454 3.50 9.89 -15.70
C ASP A 454 3.02 9.95 -14.24
N TRP A 455 3.44 11.00 -13.53
CA TRP A 455 2.89 11.33 -12.23
C TRP A 455 2.30 12.74 -12.18
N ARG A 456 0.97 12.80 -12.08
CA ARG A 456 0.19 14.05 -12.00
C ARG A 456 0.39 14.94 -13.23
N GLY A 457 0.44 14.33 -14.43
CA GLY A 457 0.58 15.03 -15.71
C GLY A 457 2.01 15.44 -16.02
N ARG A 458 3.00 14.82 -15.37
CA ARG A 458 4.43 15.10 -15.56
C ARG A 458 5.17 13.80 -15.85
N PRO A 459 5.93 13.72 -16.96
CA PRO A 459 6.71 12.54 -17.28
C PRO A 459 7.99 12.48 -16.44
N PHE A 460 8.25 11.32 -15.85
CA PHE A 460 9.44 11.02 -15.07
C PHE A 460 10.14 9.77 -15.60
N ARG A 461 11.46 9.73 -15.40
CA ARG A 461 12.27 8.53 -15.51
C ARG A 461 12.79 8.12 -14.13
N ILE A 462 12.66 6.83 -13.79
CA ILE A 462 13.31 6.27 -12.60
C ILE A 462 14.72 5.80 -12.96
N LYS A 463 15.71 6.30 -12.23
CA LYS A 463 17.12 5.92 -12.34
C LYS A 463 17.37 4.58 -11.64
N LYS A 464 18.51 3.95 -11.93
CA LYS A 464 18.89 2.66 -11.31
C LYS A 464 19.02 2.73 -9.79
N ASP A 465 19.26 3.93 -9.26
CA ASP A 465 19.34 4.21 -7.83
C ASP A 465 18.01 4.60 -7.19
N LEU A 466 16.89 4.35 -7.90
CA LEU A 466 15.52 4.61 -7.50
C LEU A 466 15.13 6.09 -7.45
N THR A 467 16.06 7.01 -7.71
CA THR A 467 15.74 8.44 -7.79
C THR A 467 14.93 8.74 -9.06
N ALA A 468 14.08 9.76 -8.99
CA ALA A 468 13.35 10.24 -10.16
C ALA A 468 13.98 11.48 -10.77
N GLU A 469 13.81 11.60 -12.09
CA GLU A 469 14.22 12.74 -12.89
C GLU A 469 13.07 13.11 -13.82
N ASP A 470 12.73 14.40 -13.86
CA ASP A 470 11.78 14.96 -14.82
C ASP A 470 12.35 14.82 -16.25
N ILE A 471 11.48 14.52 -17.23
CA ILE A 471 11.84 14.39 -18.66
C ILE A 471 11.58 15.69 -19.41
#